data_AF-A0A813QL10-F1
#
_entry.id   AF-A0A813QL10-F1
#
_cell.length_a   1.000
_cell.length_b   1.000
_cell.length_c   1.000
_cell.angle_alpha   90.00
_cell.angle_beta   90.00
_cell.angle_gamma   90.00
#
_symmetry.space_group_name_H-M   'P 1'
#
loop_
_entity.id
_entity.type
_entity.pdbx_description
1 polymer ?
#
loop_
_entity_poly.entity_id
_entity_poly.type
_entity_poly.pdbx_seq_one_letter_code
_entity_poly.pdbx_strand_id
1 'polypeptide(L)'
;MCQRSSYQIFDRSPISAVTIKVKPSSNCSSDPKIMRHFPDYNCSQSTYDVNDFIVPPTENSAVTITTRVVEFGHILQNCDIAKTRTNQTNFLRPYTKLLHECYGKARCILPPSYRSIWENNTIVRKPQLCWFKLPKVHVKRNYQALDYVLFIKHYVEFPQLNLVRNNLMQGASENYTQTCEYDPDDHPLCPKFRILKILQLIEVDPKEYESMLYYGSLIEIKISWKCDLDKPRRFCEPKYQFERLDHKPYDANPYQPGSTFLTAKHFFGPNDRRLHRIHTHIYNLHIVVSVTGEVGKFDLFQATTSIGSFLGIFGAGTIVCDLIAAFFTNFKTIKYDG
;
A
#
# COMPACT_ATOMS: atom_id res chain seq x y z
N MET A 1 -32.55 -22.04 -3.51
CA MET A 1 -32.66 -20.90 -4.44
C MET A 1 -32.51 -19.55 -3.73
N CYS A 2 -33.34 -19.17 -2.76
CA CYS A 2 -33.30 -17.82 -2.17
C CYS A 2 -32.04 -17.48 -1.36
N GLN A 3 -31.51 -18.42 -0.57
CA GLN A 3 -30.36 -18.14 0.33
C GLN A 3 -29.03 -17.89 -0.42
N ARG A 4 -28.86 -18.50 -1.60
CA ARG A 4 -27.67 -18.33 -2.45
C ARG A 4 -27.97 -17.52 -3.72
N SER A 5 -29.18 -16.95 -3.83
CA SER A 5 -29.67 -16.26 -5.02
C SER A 5 -29.37 -17.01 -6.32
N SER A 6 -29.55 -18.35 -6.30
CA SER A 6 -29.11 -19.20 -7.42
C SER A 6 -29.93 -19.02 -8.70
N TYR A 7 -30.97 -18.19 -8.67
CA TYR A 7 -31.82 -17.82 -9.79
C TYR A 7 -31.31 -16.58 -10.55
N GLN A 8 -30.23 -15.95 -10.05
CA GLN A 8 -29.62 -14.78 -10.65
C GLN A 8 -28.38 -15.15 -11.45
N ILE A 9 -28.15 -14.46 -12.55
CA ILE A 9 -26.84 -14.39 -13.19
C ILE A 9 -26.00 -13.32 -12.47
N PHE A 10 -24.71 -13.61 -12.28
CA PHE A 10 -23.78 -12.73 -11.56
C PHE A 10 -22.68 -12.22 -12.47
N ASP A 11 -22.47 -10.90 -12.46
CA ASP A 11 -21.25 -10.27 -12.97
C ASP A 11 -20.30 -9.99 -11.79
N ARG A 12 -19.10 -10.58 -11.84
CA ARG A 12 -18.05 -10.49 -10.81
C ARG A 12 -16.76 -9.84 -11.31
N SER A 13 -16.78 -9.32 -12.54
CA SER A 13 -15.60 -8.74 -13.19
C SER A 13 -15.81 -7.25 -13.45
N PRO A 14 -15.90 -6.43 -12.38
CA PRO A 14 -16.07 -5.00 -12.54
C PRO A 14 -14.88 -4.37 -13.26
N ILE A 15 -15.16 -3.51 -14.22
CA ILE A 15 -14.19 -2.56 -14.77
C ILE A 15 -14.26 -1.33 -13.89
N SER A 16 -13.14 -0.89 -13.33
CA SER A 16 -13.11 0.26 -12.42
C SER A 16 -12.04 1.29 -12.78
N ALA A 17 -12.33 2.54 -12.44
CA ALA A 17 -11.39 3.64 -12.54
C ALA A 17 -11.49 4.51 -11.29
N VAL A 18 -10.33 4.81 -10.68
CA VAL A 18 -10.23 5.60 -9.45
C VAL A 18 -9.35 6.81 -9.70
N THR A 19 -9.76 7.95 -9.18
CA THR A 19 -8.94 9.16 -9.10
C THR A 19 -8.97 9.70 -7.69
N ILE A 20 -7.80 10.00 -7.15
CA ILE A 20 -7.63 10.49 -5.78
C ILE A 20 -7.10 11.92 -5.85
N LYS A 21 -7.71 12.83 -5.11
CA LYS A 21 -7.21 14.18 -4.92
C LYS A 21 -7.03 14.45 -3.45
N VAL A 22 -5.84 14.84 -3.05
CA VAL A 22 -5.54 15.18 -1.65
C VAL A 22 -5.64 16.69 -1.47
N LYS A 23 -6.20 17.12 -0.34
CA LYS A 23 -6.23 18.51 0.10
C LYS A 23 -6.01 18.59 1.61
N PRO A 24 -5.41 19.65 2.14
CA PRO A 24 -5.43 19.88 3.58
C PRO A 24 -6.87 20.24 4.00
N SER A 25 -7.28 19.77 5.18
CA SER A 25 -8.51 20.24 5.82
C SER A 25 -8.38 21.73 6.17
N SER A 26 -9.48 22.48 6.09
CA SER A 26 -9.55 23.84 6.64
C SER A 26 -9.58 23.86 8.17
N ASN A 27 -10.01 22.75 8.79
CA ASN A 27 -10.21 22.62 10.23
C ASN A 27 -9.24 21.58 10.78
N CYS A 28 -8.44 21.99 11.75
CA CYS A 28 -7.51 21.12 12.46
C CYS A 28 -8.26 20.22 13.46
N SER A 29 -7.79 18.99 13.65
CA SER A 29 -8.26 18.17 14.74
C SER A 29 -7.85 18.74 16.09
N SER A 30 -8.82 18.90 17.00
CA SER A 30 -8.60 19.34 18.38
C SER A 30 -8.62 18.18 19.38
N ASP A 31 -8.46 16.94 18.92
CA ASP A 31 -8.51 15.77 19.80
C ASP A 31 -7.31 15.80 20.78
N PRO A 32 -7.57 15.85 22.11
CA PRO A 32 -6.52 15.90 23.11
C PRO A 32 -5.62 14.65 23.09
N LYS A 33 -6.08 13.51 22.57
CA LYS A 33 -5.24 12.31 22.41
C LYS A 33 -4.14 12.54 21.36
N ILE A 34 -4.46 13.23 20.27
CA ILE A 34 -3.51 13.56 19.20
C ILE A 34 -2.49 14.56 19.71
N MET A 35 -2.94 15.61 20.39
CA MET A 35 -2.03 16.63 20.94
C MET A 35 -1.03 16.06 21.96
N ARG A 36 -1.40 15.00 22.69
CA ARG A 36 -0.49 14.32 23.62
C ARG A 36 0.58 13.46 22.94
N HIS A 37 0.24 12.81 21.83
CA HIS A 37 1.17 11.91 21.11
C HIS A 37 2.00 12.66 20.06
N PHE A 38 1.52 13.79 19.55
CA PHE A 38 2.21 14.61 18.56
C PHE A 38 2.51 16.01 19.11
N PRO A 39 3.60 16.20 19.85
CA PRO A 39 3.93 17.48 20.49
C PRO A 39 4.22 18.61 19.48
N ASP A 40 4.65 18.27 18.26
CA ASP A 40 4.94 19.23 17.18
C ASP A 40 3.76 19.38 16.18
N TYR A 41 2.59 18.83 16.49
CA TYR A 41 1.43 18.95 15.61
C TYR A 41 0.84 20.37 15.70
N ASN A 42 0.97 21.12 14.60
CA ASN A 42 0.33 22.42 14.43
C ASN A 42 -0.21 22.53 13.00
N CYS A 43 -1.52 22.44 12.82
CA CYS A 43 -2.14 22.48 11.49
C CYS A 43 -2.24 23.90 10.88
N SER A 44 -1.95 24.95 11.65
CA SER A 44 -1.98 26.36 11.17
C SER A 44 -0.66 26.86 10.56
N GLN A 45 0.45 26.14 10.73
CA GLN A 45 1.78 26.54 10.28
C GLN A 45 2.41 25.42 9.45
N SER A 46 1.91 25.15 8.24
CA SER A 46 2.69 24.38 7.26
C SER A 46 3.54 25.35 6.44
N THR A 47 4.84 25.08 6.37
CA THR A 47 5.75 25.72 5.41
C THR A 47 5.78 24.97 4.07
N TYR A 48 4.98 23.93 3.93
CA TYR A 48 5.01 22.96 2.84
C TYR A 48 3.60 22.74 2.29
N ASP A 49 3.49 22.70 0.97
CA ASP A 49 2.24 22.46 0.25
C ASP A 49 1.99 20.95 0.09
N VAL A 50 0.76 20.57 -0.27
CA VAL A 50 0.36 19.20 -0.64
C VAL A 50 1.32 18.62 -1.69
N ASN A 51 1.76 19.46 -2.63
CA ASN A 51 2.65 19.07 -3.71
C ASN A 51 4.08 18.70 -3.24
N ASP A 52 4.50 19.13 -2.05
CA ASP A 52 5.82 18.81 -1.51
C ASP A 52 5.89 17.41 -0.88
N PHE A 53 4.73 16.88 -0.47
CA PHE A 53 4.65 15.63 0.29
C PHE A 53 3.97 14.48 -0.46
N ILE A 54 3.41 14.71 -1.65
CA ILE A 54 2.83 13.65 -2.49
C ILE A 54 3.80 13.26 -3.58
N VAL A 55 4.39 12.07 -3.43
CA VAL A 55 5.42 11.57 -4.35
C VAL A 55 5.18 10.07 -4.61
N PRO A 56 4.91 9.65 -5.87
CA PRO A 56 4.75 10.48 -7.06
C PRO A 56 3.44 11.31 -7.03
N PRO A 57 3.35 12.40 -7.82
CA PRO A 57 2.15 13.24 -7.85
C PRO A 57 0.91 12.54 -8.41
N THR A 58 1.11 11.49 -9.22
CA THR A 58 0.03 10.71 -9.82
C THR A 58 0.39 9.24 -9.82
N GLU A 59 -0.49 8.42 -9.28
CA GLU A 59 -0.41 6.96 -9.31
C GLU A 59 -1.81 6.39 -9.55
N ASN A 60 -1.90 5.27 -10.28
CA ASN A 60 -3.19 4.68 -10.61
C ASN A 60 -3.76 3.98 -9.39
N SER A 61 -4.95 4.40 -8.95
CA SER A 61 -5.66 3.82 -7.80
C SER A 61 -4.86 3.83 -6.50
N ALA A 62 -3.83 4.67 -6.37
CA ALA A 62 -3.05 4.80 -5.16
C ALA A 62 -2.58 6.24 -4.95
N VAL A 63 -2.21 6.56 -3.72
CA VAL A 63 -1.58 7.82 -3.37
C VAL A 63 -0.58 7.60 -2.25
N THR A 64 0.57 8.26 -2.37
CA THR A 64 1.62 8.21 -1.35
C THR A 64 1.69 9.55 -0.63
N ILE A 65 1.47 9.56 0.68
CA ILE A 65 1.59 10.76 1.51
C ILE A 65 2.83 10.65 2.39
N THR A 66 3.77 11.55 2.18
CA THR A 66 5.02 11.62 2.95
C THR A 66 4.75 12.11 4.37
N THR A 67 5.20 11.34 5.35
CA THR A 67 5.03 11.61 6.78
C THR A 67 6.34 12.01 7.44
N ARG A 68 7.46 11.43 7.01
CA ARG A 68 8.77 11.71 7.57
C ARG A 68 9.84 11.60 6.50
N VAL A 69 10.77 12.55 6.52
CA VAL A 69 11.90 12.60 5.61
C VAL A 69 13.19 12.68 6.42
N VAL A 70 14.15 11.82 6.09
CA VAL A 70 15.48 11.81 6.69
C VAL A 70 16.51 12.00 5.58
N GLU A 71 17.18 13.15 5.61
CA GLU A 71 18.18 13.52 4.63
C GLU A 71 19.58 13.47 5.23
N PHE A 72 20.51 12.88 4.49
CA PHE A 72 21.93 12.90 4.84
C PHE A 72 22.78 13.12 3.59
N GLY A 73 23.72 14.05 3.73
CA GLY A 73 24.66 14.39 2.67
C GLY A 73 25.79 13.37 2.58
N HIS A 74 26.28 13.18 1.37
CA HIS A 74 27.54 12.52 1.07
C HIS A 74 28.37 13.39 0.16
N ILE A 75 29.69 13.23 0.28
CA ILE A 75 30.66 13.84 -0.62
C ILE A 75 31.50 12.74 -1.27
N LEU A 76 31.73 12.86 -2.57
CA LEU A 76 32.61 11.96 -3.30
C LEU A 76 34.06 12.42 -3.10
N GLN A 77 34.90 11.54 -2.57
CA GLN A 77 36.33 11.80 -2.39
C GLN A 77 37.15 10.56 -2.76
N ASN A 78 38.44 10.77 -3.01
CA ASN A 78 39.38 9.68 -3.21
C ASN A 78 39.55 8.93 -1.89
N CYS A 79 39.50 7.60 -1.93
CA CYS A 79 40.03 6.79 -0.84
C CYS A 79 41.54 6.67 -1.03
N ASP A 80 42.29 7.10 -0.01
CA ASP A 80 43.72 6.85 0.05
C ASP A 80 43.97 5.35 0.22
N ILE A 81 44.87 4.83 -0.61
CA ILE A 81 45.44 3.51 -0.40
C ILE A 81 46.37 3.66 0.79
N ALA A 82 46.03 3.05 1.93
CA ALA A 82 46.99 2.90 3.02
C ALA A 82 48.25 2.25 2.43
N LYS A 83 49.36 3.00 2.41
CA LYS A 83 50.67 2.46 2.05
C LYS A 83 51.04 1.45 3.12
N THR A 84 50.68 0.19 2.94
CA THR A 84 51.33 -0.89 3.67
C THR A 84 52.81 -0.81 3.28
N ARG A 85 53.66 -0.37 4.20
CA ARG A 85 55.11 -0.55 4.09
C ARG A 85 55.34 -2.06 4.08
N THR A 86 55.35 -2.66 2.89
CA THR A 86 55.94 -3.99 2.72
C THR A 86 57.44 -3.81 2.89
N ASN A 87 57.95 -4.15 4.09
CA ASN A 87 59.38 -4.40 4.22
C ASN A 87 59.73 -5.47 3.19
N GLN A 88 60.73 -5.16 2.36
CA GLN A 88 61.22 -6.02 1.30
C GLN A 88 61.88 -7.26 1.90
N THR A 89 61.10 -8.25 2.31
CA THR A 89 61.56 -9.63 2.45
C THR A 89 60.34 -10.54 2.35
N ASN A 90 60.37 -11.45 1.38
CA ASN A 90 59.40 -12.52 1.10
C ASN A 90 58.29 -12.16 0.10
N PHE A 91 58.70 -12.18 -1.18
CA PHE A 91 57.83 -12.60 -2.27
C PHE A 91 57.22 -13.96 -1.94
N LEU A 92 55.88 -14.03 -1.88
CA LEU A 92 54.99 -15.15 -2.21
C LEU A 92 53.71 -15.11 -1.36
N ARG A 93 52.75 -14.24 -1.72
CA ARG A 93 51.31 -14.52 -1.56
C ARG A 93 50.53 -13.83 -2.68
N PRO A 94 49.88 -14.58 -3.59
CA PRO A 94 48.90 -14.02 -4.52
C PRO A 94 47.60 -13.76 -3.74
N TYR A 95 46.92 -12.65 -4.06
CA TYR A 95 45.65 -12.20 -3.45
C TYR A 95 45.72 -11.59 -2.03
N THR A 96 46.53 -10.55 -1.84
CA THR A 96 46.15 -9.53 -0.84
C THR A 96 45.06 -8.64 -1.45
N LYS A 97 43.83 -8.82 -0.96
CA LYS A 97 42.71 -7.91 -1.20
C LYS A 97 43.19 -6.54 -0.70
N LEU A 98 43.52 -5.62 -1.61
CA LEU A 98 43.93 -4.26 -1.27
C LEU A 98 42.76 -3.63 -0.49
N LEU A 99 42.89 -3.60 0.84
CA LEU A 99 41.89 -3.05 1.73
C LEU A 99 41.96 -1.53 1.53
N HIS A 100 41.01 -0.98 0.79
CA HIS A 100 40.85 0.46 0.77
C HIS A 100 40.31 0.84 2.14
N GLU A 101 40.96 1.78 2.86
CA GLU A 101 40.46 2.36 4.11
C GLU A 101 39.30 3.32 3.83
N CYS A 102 38.32 2.85 3.08
CA CYS A 102 37.04 3.50 3.05
C CYS A 102 36.37 3.02 4.33
N TYR A 103 36.19 3.95 5.29
CA TYR A 103 35.41 3.73 6.52
C TYR A 103 34.30 2.72 6.23
N GLY A 104 34.23 1.60 6.96
CA GLY A 104 33.54 0.35 6.56
C GLY A 104 32.05 0.44 6.18
N LYS A 105 31.48 1.64 6.05
CA LYS A 105 30.14 1.96 5.54
C LYS A 105 30.13 2.74 4.21
N ALA A 106 31.28 3.17 3.68
CA ALA A 106 31.39 3.93 2.43
C ALA A 106 31.33 2.98 1.21
N ARG A 107 30.35 3.17 0.32
CA ARG A 107 30.30 2.44 -0.95
C ARG A 107 31.28 3.06 -1.93
N CYS A 108 32.25 2.27 -2.38
CA CYS A 108 33.21 2.68 -3.40
C CYS A 108 32.66 2.47 -4.80
N ILE A 109 32.83 3.48 -5.64
CA ILE A 109 32.63 3.38 -7.07
C ILE A 109 33.99 3.01 -7.65
N LEU A 110 34.11 1.79 -8.16
CA LEU A 110 35.27 1.39 -8.95
C LEU A 110 35.29 2.26 -10.22
N PRO A 111 36.36 3.00 -10.53
CA PRO A 111 36.50 3.54 -11.87
C PRO A 111 36.56 2.36 -12.86
N PRO A 112 36.05 2.50 -14.10
CA PRO A 112 36.18 1.47 -15.11
C PRO A 112 37.67 1.14 -15.26
N SER A 113 38.02 -0.14 -15.10
CA SER A 113 39.41 -0.61 -15.20
C SER A 113 39.89 -0.46 -16.64
N TYR A 114 40.56 0.64 -16.95
CA TYR A 114 41.26 0.78 -18.22
C TYR A 114 42.64 0.13 -18.08
N ARG A 115 42.91 -0.90 -18.89
CA ARG A 115 44.23 -1.52 -19.01
C ARG A 115 45.04 -0.64 -19.96
N SER A 116 45.83 0.31 -19.44
CA SER A 116 46.80 0.98 -20.29
C SER A 116 47.86 -0.05 -20.67
N ILE A 117 47.78 -0.53 -21.91
CA ILE A 117 48.94 -1.10 -22.58
C ILE A 117 49.94 0.07 -22.68
N TRP A 118 51.24 -0.19 -22.55
CA TRP A 118 52.34 0.78 -22.65
C TRP A 118 52.62 1.62 -21.39
N GLU A 119 53.22 0.98 -20.38
CA GLU A 119 54.47 1.43 -19.72
C GLU A 119 54.80 0.44 -18.59
N ASN A 120 55.93 -0.27 -18.73
CA ASN A 120 56.64 -1.06 -17.70
C ASN A 120 55.84 -1.47 -16.45
N ASN A 121 55.15 -2.63 -16.50
CA ASN A 121 54.73 -3.51 -15.38
C ASN A 121 54.25 -2.88 -14.05
N THR A 122 53.86 -1.62 -14.05
CA THR A 122 53.31 -0.92 -12.89
C THR A 122 51.83 -0.73 -13.17
N ILE A 123 51.02 -1.62 -12.60
CA ILE A 123 49.56 -1.46 -12.62
C ILE A 123 49.24 -0.25 -11.72
N VAL A 124 49.25 0.95 -12.29
CA VAL A 124 48.79 2.16 -11.60
C VAL A 124 47.26 2.10 -11.57
N ARG A 125 46.71 1.48 -10.51
CA ARG A 125 45.27 1.56 -10.24
C ARG A 125 44.96 2.98 -9.78
N LYS A 126 44.15 3.72 -10.56
CA LYS A 126 43.66 5.05 -10.17
C LYS A 126 42.99 4.97 -8.79
N PRO A 127 43.09 6.01 -7.95
CA PRO A 127 42.45 6.04 -6.64
C PRO A 127 40.95 5.77 -6.79
N GLN A 128 40.41 4.89 -5.95
CA GLN A 128 38.98 4.61 -5.92
C GLN A 128 38.24 5.82 -5.37
N LEU A 129 37.11 6.19 -5.99
CA LEU A 129 36.24 7.24 -5.49
C LEU A 129 35.18 6.60 -4.58
N CYS A 130 35.03 7.12 -3.37
CA CYS A 130 34.07 6.59 -2.42
C CYS A 130 33.22 7.70 -1.80
N TRP A 131 31.98 7.35 -1.46
CA TRP A 131 31.04 8.28 -0.85
C TRP A 131 31.24 8.34 0.67
N PHE A 132 31.63 9.52 1.16
CA PHE A 132 31.77 9.78 2.58
C PHE A 132 30.51 10.42 3.13
N LYS A 133 29.95 9.86 4.21
CA LYS A 133 28.75 10.36 4.87
C LYS A 133 29.09 11.61 5.69
N LEU A 134 28.37 12.69 5.46
CA LEU A 134 28.45 13.90 6.27
C LEU A 134 27.72 13.68 7.60
N PRO A 135 28.21 14.26 8.71
CA PRO A 135 27.64 14.04 10.05
C PRO A 135 26.25 14.67 10.21
N LYS A 136 25.93 15.70 9.42
CA LYS A 136 24.68 16.43 9.52
C LYS A 136 23.52 15.62 8.94
N VAL A 137 22.53 15.34 9.78
CA VAL A 137 21.28 14.67 9.40
C VAL A 137 20.14 15.67 9.55
N HIS A 138 19.34 15.81 8.51
CA HIS A 138 18.15 16.65 8.52
C HIS A 138 16.91 15.76 8.59
N VAL A 139 16.12 15.90 9.66
CA VAL A 139 14.87 15.16 9.83
C VAL A 139 13.71 16.14 9.74
N LYS A 140 12.77 15.85 8.84
CA LYS A 140 11.52 16.60 8.69
C LYS A 140 10.36 15.66 8.99
N ARG A 141 9.36 16.13 9.73
CA ARG A 141 8.15 15.38 10.07
C ARG A 141 6.92 16.17 9.62
N ASN A 142 5.95 15.48 9.06
CA ASN A 142 4.70 16.02 8.55
C ASN A 142 3.54 15.39 9.33
N TYR A 143 3.32 15.87 10.56
CA TYR A 143 2.16 15.44 11.37
C TYR A 143 0.83 16.03 10.87
N GLN A 144 0.88 17.08 10.04
CA GLN A 144 -0.30 17.68 9.41
C GLN A 144 -0.97 16.74 8.40
N ALA A 145 -0.25 15.71 7.94
CA ALA A 145 -0.81 14.64 7.12
C ALA A 145 -2.06 13.99 7.75
N LEU A 146 -2.22 14.05 9.09
CA LEU A 146 -3.40 13.56 9.79
C LEU A 146 -4.69 14.28 9.35
N ASP A 147 -4.64 15.58 9.04
CA ASP A 147 -5.80 16.35 8.58
C ASP A 147 -5.90 16.44 7.07
N TYR A 148 -5.10 15.68 6.32
CA TYR A 148 -5.29 15.61 4.88
C TYR A 148 -6.59 14.87 4.58
N VAL A 149 -7.30 15.37 3.58
CA VAL A 149 -8.56 14.84 3.11
C VAL A 149 -8.34 14.26 1.72
N LEU A 150 -8.59 12.96 1.59
CA LEU A 150 -8.63 12.24 0.34
C LEU A 150 -10.01 12.40 -0.28
N PHE A 151 -10.09 13.07 -1.42
CA PHE A 151 -11.28 13.07 -2.25
C PHE A 151 -11.16 11.99 -3.32
N ILE A 152 -11.91 10.91 -3.14
CA ILE A 152 -11.87 9.74 -4.03
C ILE A 152 -13.04 9.82 -4.99
N LYS A 153 -12.75 9.93 -6.28
CA LYS A 153 -13.73 9.72 -7.36
C LYS A 153 -13.56 8.33 -7.89
N HIS A 154 -14.65 7.59 -7.98
CA HIS A 154 -14.62 6.21 -8.44
C HIS A 154 -15.77 5.95 -9.42
N TYR A 155 -15.44 5.24 -10.49
CA TYR A 155 -16.34 4.75 -11.52
C TYR A 155 -16.24 3.22 -11.59
N VAL A 156 -17.38 2.54 -11.70
CA VAL A 156 -17.46 1.10 -11.92
C VAL A 156 -18.48 0.75 -13.00
N GLU A 157 -18.13 -0.25 -13.79
CA GLU A 157 -18.94 -0.81 -14.85
C GLU A 157 -18.98 -2.33 -14.76
N PHE A 158 -20.19 -2.88 -14.85
CA PHE A 158 -20.46 -4.32 -14.95
C PHE A 158 -20.99 -4.60 -16.36
N PRO A 159 -20.11 -5.00 -17.29
CA PRO A 159 -20.44 -5.06 -18.71
C PRO A 159 -21.48 -6.14 -19.02
N GLN A 160 -21.51 -7.27 -18.29
CA GLN A 160 -22.46 -8.35 -18.57
C GLN A 160 -23.91 -7.92 -18.28
N LEU A 161 -24.09 -6.98 -17.34
CA LEU A 161 -25.40 -6.48 -16.92
C LEU A 161 -25.69 -5.04 -17.35
N ASN A 162 -24.78 -4.43 -18.15
CA ASN A 162 -24.85 -3.04 -18.61
C ASN A 162 -25.15 -2.04 -17.46
N LEU A 163 -24.50 -2.25 -16.32
CA LEU A 163 -24.63 -1.36 -15.16
C LEU A 163 -23.39 -0.48 -15.05
N VAL A 164 -23.62 0.82 -15.08
CA VAL A 164 -22.59 1.83 -14.85
C VAL A 164 -22.95 2.64 -13.60
N ARG A 165 -21.99 2.77 -12.68
CA ARG A 165 -22.14 3.50 -11.42
C ARG A 165 -20.89 4.31 -11.07
N ASN A 166 -21.09 5.30 -10.22
CA ASN A 166 -20.03 6.06 -9.59
C ASN A 166 -20.36 6.29 -8.12
N ASN A 167 -19.37 6.69 -7.33
CA ASN A 167 -19.55 6.94 -5.91
C ASN A 167 -20.11 8.33 -5.59
N LEU A 168 -20.38 9.15 -6.60
CA LEU A 168 -20.95 10.49 -6.41
C LEU A 168 -22.48 10.35 -6.45
N MET A 169 -23.12 10.59 -5.31
CA MET A 169 -24.57 10.44 -5.16
C MET A 169 -25.31 11.27 -6.22
N GLN A 170 -26.12 10.59 -7.05
CA GLN A 170 -26.96 11.23 -8.06
C GLN A 170 -28.04 12.06 -7.36
N GLY A 171 -27.96 13.39 -7.46
CA GLY A 171 -28.89 14.32 -6.80
C GLY A 171 -28.41 14.88 -5.46
N ALA A 172 -27.16 14.62 -5.05
CA ALA A 172 -26.56 15.37 -3.94
C ALA A 172 -26.44 16.85 -4.31
N SER A 173 -26.89 17.73 -3.42
CA SER A 173 -26.66 19.18 -3.54
C SER A 173 -25.15 19.46 -3.60
N GLU A 174 -24.74 20.43 -4.43
CA GLU A 174 -23.35 20.84 -4.52
C GLU A 174 -22.77 21.18 -3.13
N ASN A 175 -23.60 21.74 -2.25
CA ASN A 175 -23.23 22.05 -0.87
C ASN A 175 -22.83 20.80 -0.06
N TYR A 176 -23.56 19.69 -0.22
CA TYR A 176 -23.27 18.45 0.51
C TYR A 176 -21.89 17.89 0.14
N THR A 177 -21.56 17.88 -1.15
CA THR A 177 -20.26 17.37 -1.62
C THR A 177 -19.12 18.30 -1.19
N GLN A 178 -19.40 19.58 -0.91
CA GLN A 178 -18.42 20.55 -0.42
C GLN A 178 -18.13 20.43 1.08
N THR A 179 -19.12 20.06 1.91
CA THR A 179 -18.95 20.08 3.38
C THR A 179 -18.91 18.70 4.03
N CYS A 180 -19.36 17.63 3.36
CA CYS A 180 -19.38 16.31 3.98
C CYS A 180 -17.96 15.78 4.27
N GLU A 181 -17.86 14.99 5.33
CA GLU A 181 -16.73 14.11 5.60
C GLU A 181 -17.26 12.69 5.82
N TYR A 182 -16.51 11.70 5.37
CA TYR A 182 -16.91 10.31 5.50
C TYR A 182 -16.97 9.89 6.97
N ASP A 183 -18.12 9.33 7.32
CA ASP A 183 -18.35 8.63 8.57
C ASP A 183 -19.22 7.40 8.28
N PRO A 184 -18.89 6.21 8.80
CA PRO A 184 -19.65 5.00 8.51
C PRO A 184 -21.11 5.06 8.96
N ASP A 185 -21.44 5.86 9.98
CA ASP A 185 -22.77 5.94 10.56
C ASP A 185 -23.52 7.18 10.07
N ASP A 186 -22.87 8.35 10.09
CA ASP A 186 -23.53 9.63 9.74
C ASP A 186 -23.53 9.91 8.22
N HIS A 187 -22.40 9.65 7.54
CA HIS A 187 -22.18 10.07 6.15
C HIS A 187 -21.47 8.98 5.31
N PRO A 188 -22.06 7.78 5.16
CA PRO A 188 -21.40 6.61 4.58
C PRO A 188 -21.12 6.73 3.07
N LEU A 189 -21.79 7.66 2.39
CA LEU A 189 -21.62 7.87 0.94
C LEU A 189 -20.70 9.06 0.62
N CYS A 190 -20.17 9.75 1.63
CA CYS A 190 -19.31 10.90 1.37
C CYS A 190 -17.96 10.46 0.78
N PRO A 191 -17.53 11.02 -0.37
CA PRO A 191 -16.29 10.64 -1.05
C PRO A 191 -15.03 11.32 -0.47
N LYS A 192 -15.13 11.98 0.69
CA LYS A 192 -14.05 12.75 1.32
C LYS A 192 -13.62 12.08 2.62
N PHE A 193 -12.41 11.54 2.64
CA PHE A 193 -11.90 10.76 3.75
C PHE A 193 -10.73 11.48 4.41
N ARG A 194 -10.89 11.88 5.67
CA ARG A 194 -9.79 12.45 6.45
C ARG A 194 -8.83 11.33 6.88
N ILE A 195 -7.53 11.52 6.72
CA ILE A 195 -6.50 10.51 7.07
C ILE A 195 -6.63 10.08 8.53
N LEU A 196 -6.81 11.04 9.46
CA LEU A 196 -7.02 10.73 10.86
C LEU A 196 -8.21 9.78 11.08
N LYS A 197 -9.34 10.02 10.40
CA LYS A 197 -10.53 9.16 10.52
C LYS A 197 -10.24 7.77 9.97
N ILE A 198 -9.53 7.65 8.84
CA ILE A 198 -9.09 6.35 8.30
C ILE A 198 -8.26 5.60 9.33
N LEU A 199 -7.26 6.26 9.92
CA LEU A 199 -6.38 5.63 10.91
C LEU A 199 -7.14 5.17 12.16
N GLN A 200 -8.13 5.95 12.63
CA GLN A 200 -9.02 5.58 13.74
C GLN A 200 -9.94 4.40 13.42
N LEU A 201 -10.33 4.21 12.15
CA LEU A 201 -11.16 3.07 11.73
C LEU A 201 -10.35 1.77 11.63
N ILE A 202 -9.03 1.88 11.39
CA ILE A 202 -8.12 0.73 11.26
C ILE A 202 -7.59 0.32 12.64
N GLU A 203 -7.15 1.26 13.47
CA GLU A 203 -6.49 1.02 14.75
C GLU A 203 -7.19 1.78 15.88
N VAL A 204 -7.41 1.08 17.01
CA VAL A 204 -8.02 1.69 18.20
C VAL A 204 -6.99 2.44 19.05
N ASP A 205 -5.72 1.99 19.06
CA ASP A 205 -4.65 2.56 19.88
C ASP A 205 -3.92 3.71 19.17
N PRO A 206 -3.87 4.92 19.77
CA PRO A 206 -3.06 6.03 19.30
C PRO A 206 -1.59 5.74 18.97
N LYS A 207 -0.96 4.83 19.71
CA LYS A 207 0.45 4.51 19.50
C LYS A 207 0.72 3.84 18.15
N GLU A 208 -0.28 3.14 17.63
CA GLU A 208 -0.17 2.42 16.36
C GLU A 208 -0.12 3.38 15.18
N TYR A 209 -1.02 4.37 15.13
CA TYR A 209 -0.96 5.36 14.05
C TYR A 209 0.27 6.28 14.15
N GLU A 210 0.81 6.53 15.35
CA GLU A 210 2.10 7.23 15.50
C GLU A 210 3.23 6.42 14.86
N SER A 211 3.24 5.11 15.12
CA SER A 211 4.21 4.18 14.53
C SER A 211 4.06 4.13 13.00
N MET A 212 2.83 4.14 12.48
CA MET A 212 2.54 4.22 11.04
C MET A 212 3.09 5.51 10.40
N LEU A 213 2.99 6.65 11.08
CA LEU A 213 3.59 7.90 10.60
C LEU A 213 5.12 7.88 10.68
N TYR A 214 5.69 7.22 11.70
CA TYR A 214 7.14 7.20 11.93
C TYR A 214 7.91 6.23 11.01
N TYR A 215 7.38 5.03 10.80
CA TYR A 215 7.95 3.96 9.96
C TYR A 215 7.33 3.89 8.56
N GLY A 216 6.25 4.63 8.32
CA GLY A 216 5.42 4.46 7.14
C GLY A 216 4.48 3.25 7.28
N SER A 217 3.48 3.17 6.41
CA SER A 217 2.49 2.10 6.44
C SER A 217 1.83 1.93 5.06
N LEU A 218 1.31 0.73 4.82
CA LEU A 218 0.52 0.40 3.64
C LEU A 218 -0.95 0.25 4.07
N ILE A 219 -1.82 1.07 3.50
CA ILE A 219 -3.25 1.11 3.85
C ILE A 219 -4.06 0.79 2.59
N GLU A 220 -5.08 -0.06 2.74
CA GLU A 220 -6.05 -0.36 1.71
C GLU A 220 -7.39 0.32 2.02
N ILE A 221 -7.94 1.04 1.04
CA ILE A 221 -9.32 1.49 1.03
C ILE A 221 -10.07 0.61 0.02
N LYS A 222 -10.85 -0.33 0.54
CA LYS A 222 -11.60 -1.27 -0.27
C LYS A 222 -13.01 -0.74 -0.52
N ILE A 223 -13.33 -0.55 -1.79
CA ILE A 223 -14.66 -0.13 -2.27
C ILE A 223 -15.39 -1.37 -2.79
N SER A 224 -16.40 -1.84 -2.08
CA SER A 224 -17.19 -3.01 -2.44
C SER A 224 -18.54 -2.62 -3.02
N TRP A 225 -18.87 -3.17 -4.19
CA TRP A 225 -20.14 -3.02 -4.88
C TRP A 225 -20.88 -4.35 -4.87
N LYS A 226 -21.76 -4.54 -3.89
CA LYS A 226 -22.61 -5.74 -3.85
C LYS A 226 -24.05 -5.34 -4.11
N CYS A 227 -24.51 -5.57 -5.33
CA CYS A 227 -25.81 -5.07 -5.78
C CYS A 227 -26.73 -6.18 -6.29
N ASP A 228 -28.00 -6.03 -5.96
CA ASP A 228 -29.10 -6.86 -6.45
C ASP A 228 -29.93 -6.01 -7.42
N LEU A 229 -29.84 -6.30 -8.72
CA LEU A 229 -30.53 -5.56 -9.78
C LEU A 229 -31.99 -5.93 -9.95
N ASP A 230 -32.50 -6.87 -9.14
CA ASP A 230 -33.94 -7.08 -9.01
C ASP A 230 -34.58 -5.91 -8.23
N LYS A 231 -33.76 -5.18 -7.46
CA LYS A 231 -34.14 -3.95 -6.77
C LYS A 231 -33.84 -2.72 -7.63
N PRO A 232 -34.49 -1.57 -7.32
CA PRO A 232 -34.19 -0.31 -7.98
C PRO A 232 -32.69 0.02 -7.90
N ARG A 233 -32.11 0.42 -9.03
CA ARG A 233 -30.67 0.67 -9.16
C ARG A 233 -30.12 1.64 -8.10
N ARG A 234 -30.94 2.53 -7.54
CA ARG A 234 -30.53 3.52 -6.51
C ARG A 234 -29.94 2.89 -5.25
N PHE A 235 -30.33 1.65 -4.93
CA PHE A 235 -29.79 0.92 -3.77
C PHE A 235 -28.45 0.24 -4.03
N CYS A 236 -27.93 0.35 -5.26
CA CYS A 236 -26.59 -0.09 -5.60
C CYS A 236 -25.60 1.03 -5.24
N GLU A 237 -25.08 0.96 -4.02
CA GLU A 237 -24.21 1.97 -3.42
C GLU A 237 -22.87 1.33 -3.00
N PRO A 238 -21.76 2.08 -3.01
CA PRO A 238 -20.47 1.58 -2.58
C PRO A 238 -20.44 1.38 -1.07
N LYS A 239 -19.74 0.34 -0.61
CA LYS A 239 -19.36 0.16 0.79
C LYS A 239 -17.85 0.31 0.92
N TYR A 240 -17.42 1.12 1.88
CA TYR A 240 -16.01 1.37 2.14
C TYR A 240 -15.52 0.55 3.34
N GLN A 241 -14.37 -0.07 3.19
CA GLN A 241 -13.66 -0.79 4.24
C GLN A 241 -12.21 -0.31 4.24
N PHE A 242 -11.61 -0.25 5.42
CA PHE A 242 -10.25 0.26 5.60
C PHE A 242 -9.43 -0.80 6.30
N GLU A 243 -8.32 -1.17 5.71
CA GLU A 243 -7.44 -2.22 6.24
C GLU A 243 -5.99 -1.76 6.18
N ARG A 244 -5.19 -2.22 7.13
CA ARG A 244 -3.74 -2.03 7.13
C ARG A 244 -3.10 -3.30 6.60
N LEU A 245 -2.27 -3.16 5.58
CA LEU A 245 -1.64 -4.27 4.86
C LEU A 245 -0.21 -4.58 5.32
N ASP A 246 0.46 -3.65 6.01
CA ASP A 246 1.82 -3.90 6.51
C ASP A 246 1.84 -4.77 7.78
N HIS A 247 2.88 -5.59 7.92
CA HIS A 247 2.99 -6.59 8.98
C HIS A 247 3.64 -6.04 10.25
N LYS A 248 2.95 -6.20 11.38
CA LYS A 248 3.48 -5.96 12.73
C LYS A 248 4.28 -7.17 13.25
N PRO A 249 5.22 -6.97 14.20
CA PRO A 249 5.66 -5.68 14.76
C PRO A 249 6.81 -5.06 13.94
N TYR A 250 6.95 -3.73 14.01
CA TYR A 250 7.89 -2.97 13.18
C TYR A 250 9.38 -3.24 13.48
N ASP A 251 9.68 -3.77 14.67
CA ASP A 251 11.02 -3.94 15.22
C ASP A 251 11.59 -5.35 15.04
N ALA A 252 10.74 -6.37 14.93
CA ALA A 252 11.16 -7.77 14.81
C ALA A 252 10.99 -8.38 13.41
N ASN A 253 10.44 -7.63 12.45
CA ASN A 253 10.11 -8.17 11.13
C ASN A 253 11.33 -8.14 10.17
N PRO A 254 11.78 -9.30 9.63
CA PRO A 254 12.90 -9.35 8.69
C PRO A 254 12.61 -8.72 7.32
N TYR A 255 11.34 -8.41 7.01
CA TYR A 255 10.89 -7.93 5.70
C TYR A 255 10.80 -6.40 5.54
N GLN A 256 11.42 -5.60 6.43
CA GLN A 256 11.33 -4.12 6.46
C GLN A 256 9.87 -3.63 6.54
N PRO A 257 9.31 -3.54 7.75
CA PRO A 257 7.93 -3.15 7.94
C PRO A 257 7.71 -1.65 7.65
N GLY A 258 6.54 -1.32 7.11
CA GLY A 258 6.17 0.03 6.69
C GLY A 258 6.34 0.29 5.19
N SER A 259 6.22 1.55 4.79
CA SER A 259 6.38 1.97 3.39
C SER A 259 7.44 3.06 3.31
N THR A 260 8.53 2.77 2.59
CA THR A 260 9.69 3.66 2.48
C THR A 260 10.20 3.74 1.05
N PHE A 261 10.66 4.92 0.66
CA PHE A 261 11.31 5.18 -0.62
C PHE A 261 12.65 5.89 -0.41
N LEU A 262 13.68 5.45 -1.13
CA LEU A 262 15.00 6.07 -1.10
C LEU A 262 15.22 6.82 -2.41
N THR A 263 15.50 8.12 -2.32
CA THR A 263 15.94 8.92 -3.46
C THR A 263 17.30 9.55 -3.21
N ALA A 264 17.99 9.90 -4.29
CA ALA A 264 19.31 10.53 -4.26
C ALA A 264 19.38 11.69 -5.24
N LYS A 265 19.73 12.88 -4.75
CA LYS A 265 20.02 14.04 -5.60
C LYS A 265 21.53 14.27 -5.63
N HIS A 266 22.09 14.42 -6.82
CA HIS A 266 23.52 14.68 -7.03
C HIS A 266 23.69 16.12 -7.51
N PHE A 267 24.67 16.83 -6.96
CA PHE A 267 24.98 18.20 -7.35
C PHE A 267 26.45 18.49 -7.12
N PHE A 268 26.99 19.51 -7.80
CA PHE A 268 28.33 20.00 -7.54
C PHE A 268 28.29 21.10 -6.50
N GLY A 269 29.16 21.00 -5.49
CA GLY A 269 29.22 22.00 -4.42
C GLY A 269 29.72 23.35 -4.98
N PRO A 270 29.13 24.48 -4.54
CA PRO A 270 29.46 25.79 -5.10
C PRO A 270 30.92 26.19 -4.84
N ASN A 271 31.52 25.75 -3.74
CA ASN A 271 32.85 26.18 -3.30
C ASN A 271 33.97 25.16 -3.58
N ASP A 272 33.65 23.86 -3.66
CA ASP A 272 34.66 22.80 -3.69
C ASP A 272 34.75 22.06 -5.04
N ARG A 273 33.83 22.33 -5.99
CA ARG A 273 33.70 21.60 -7.28
C ARG A 273 33.66 20.08 -7.11
N ARG A 274 33.36 19.58 -5.91
CA ARG A 274 33.24 18.14 -5.64
C ARG A 274 31.82 17.70 -5.91
N LEU A 275 31.65 16.42 -6.25
CA LEU A 275 30.33 15.84 -6.41
C LEU A 275 29.75 15.53 -5.02
N HIS A 276 28.64 16.19 -4.70
CA HIS A 276 27.83 15.93 -3.51
C HIS A 276 26.62 15.09 -3.89
N ARG A 277 26.13 14.33 -2.91
CA ARG A 277 24.92 13.52 -3.03
C ARG A 277 24.11 13.59 -1.76
N ILE A 278 22.88 14.07 -1.81
CA ILE A 278 21.94 13.97 -0.71
C ILE A 278 21.14 12.68 -0.89
N HIS A 279 21.22 11.79 0.11
CA HIS A 279 20.31 10.67 0.25
C HIS A 279 19.12 11.10 1.09
N THR A 280 17.93 10.86 0.57
CA THR A 280 16.67 11.22 1.18
C THR A 280 15.87 9.93 1.39
N HIS A 281 15.75 9.51 2.64
CA HIS A 281 14.84 8.43 3.04
C HIS A 281 13.48 9.04 3.32
N ILE A 282 12.48 8.60 2.58
CA ILE A 282 11.11 9.09 2.66
C ILE A 282 10.27 7.96 3.25
N TYR A 283 9.64 8.22 4.38
CA TYR A 283 8.65 7.37 5.01
C TYR A 283 7.27 7.93 4.68
N ASN A 284 6.35 7.05 4.30
CA ASN A 284 5.06 7.47 3.79
C ASN A 284 3.91 6.54 4.21
N LEU A 285 2.70 7.09 4.17
CA LEU A 285 1.48 6.31 4.10
C LEU A 285 1.21 6.05 2.62
N HIS A 286 1.38 4.80 2.19
CA HIS A 286 0.99 4.37 0.85
C HIS A 286 -0.43 3.84 0.92
N ILE A 287 -1.36 4.55 0.27
CA ILE A 287 -2.79 4.27 0.35
C ILE A 287 -3.25 3.76 -1.01
N VAL A 288 -3.65 2.50 -1.06
CA VAL A 288 -4.15 1.84 -2.27
C VAL A 288 -5.67 1.74 -2.19
N VAL A 289 -6.34 2.08 -3.27
CA VAL A 289 -7.80 1.93 -3.40
C VAL A 289 -8.08 0.70 -4.26
N SER A 290 -8.68 -0.32 -3.65
CA SER A 290 -9.12 -1.52 -4.35
C SER A 290 -10.62 -1.49 -4.57
N VAL A 291 -11.06 -2.02 -5.70
CA VAL A 291 -12.49 -2.07 -6.05
C VAL A 291 -12.87 -3.52 -6.26
N THR A 292 -13.90 -3.96 -5.56
CA THR A 292 -14.49 -5.29 -5.72
C THR A 292 -15.98 -5.16 -5.99
N GLY A 293 -16.53 -6.10 -6.76
CA GLY A 293 -17.91 -5.99 -7.22
C GLY A 293 -18.54 -7.34 -7.49
N GLU A 294 -19.79 -7.52 -7.05
CA GLU A 294 -20.66 -8.62 -7.40
C GLU A 294 -22.06 -8.06 -7.63
N VAL A 295 -22.57 -8.22 -8.85
CA VAL A 295 -23.90 -7.75 -9.22
C VAL A 295 -24.71 -8.92 -9.73
N GLY A 296 -25.86 -9.15 -9.09
CA GLY A 296 -26.81 -10.19 -9.48
C GLY A 296 -28.04 -9.59 -10.17
N LYS A 297 -28.59 -10.28 -11.16
CA LYS A 297 -29.90 -9.98 -11.75
C LYS A 297 -30.64 -11.28 -12.04
N PHE A 298 -31.96 -11.30 -11.86
CA PHE A 298 -32.81 -12.41 -12.25
C PHE A 298 -32.54 -12.84 -13.70
N ASP A 299 -32.34 -14.14 -13.88
CA ASP A 299 -32.23 -14.78 -15.19
C ASP A 299 -33.07 -16.05 -15.25
N LEU A 300 -33.87 -16.17 -16.32
CA LEU A 300 -34.82 -17.28 -16.46
C LEU A 300 -34.10 -18.62 -16.65
N PHE A 301 -33.01 -18.66 -17.41
CA PHE A 301 -32.26 -19.90 -17.64
C PHE A 301 -31.62 -20.42 -16.36
N GLN A 302 -31.06 -19.50 -15.58
CA GLN A 302 -30.47 -19.82 -14.29
C GLN A 302 -31.53 -20.30 -13.27
N ALA A 303 -32.72 -19.69 -13.28
CA ALA A 303 -33.83 -20.10 -12.44
C ALA A 303 -34.35 -21.50 -12.79
N THR A 304 -34.60 -21.79 -14.07
CA THR A 304 -35.09 -23.11 -14.51
C THR A 304 -34.05 -24.20 -14.29
N THR A 305 -32.77 -23.93 -14.53
CA THR A 305 -31.67 -24.86 -14.24
C THR A 305 -31.61 -25.19 -12.75
N SER A 306 -31.71 -24.17 -11.88
CA SER A 306 -31.77 -24.38 -10.42
C SER A 306 -32.94 -25.25 -9.99
N ILE A 307 -34.13 -25.04 -10.57
CA ILE A 307 -35.33 -25.85 -10.28
C ILE A 307 -35.12 -27.28 -10.77
N GLY A 308 -34.59 -27.47 -11.98
CA GLY A 308 -34.30 -28.79 -12.54
C GLY A 308 -33.29 -29.57 -11.70
N SER A 309 -32.19 -28.94 -11.27
CA SER A 309 -31.22 -29.56 -10.36
C SER A 309 -31.84 -29.93 -9.01
N PHE A 310 -32.68 -29.06 -8.46
CA PHE A 310 -33.39 -29.33 -7.20
C PHE A 310 -34.31 -30.56 -7.33
N LEU A 311 -35.13 -30.62 -8.39
CA LEU A 311 -36.00 -31.78 -8.66
C LEU A 311 -35.20 -33.07 -8.88
N GLY A 312 -34.06 -32.99 -9.58
CA GLY A 312 -33.17 -34.14 -9.76
C GLY A 312 -32.61 -34.69 -8.44
N ILE A 313 -32.26 -33.81 -7.49
CA ILE A 313 -31.80 -34.21 -6.16
C ILE A 313 -32.90 -34.92 -5.37
N PHE A 314 -34.17 -34.47 -5.46
CA PHE A 314 -35.28 -35.21 -4.82
C PHE A 314 -35.44 -36.61 -5.41
N GLY A 315 -35.36 -36.76 -6.73
CA GLY A 315 -35.44 -38.07 -7.37
C GLY A 315 -34.30 -39.03 -6.96
N ALA A 316 -33.07 -38.52 -6.81
CA ALA A 316 -31.97 -39.33 -6.28
C ALA A 316 -32.18 -39.66 -4.79
N GLY A 317 -32.70 -38.71 -4.02
CA GLY A 317 -33.00 -38.88 -2.60
C GLY A 317 -33.99 -40.01 -2.34
N THR A 318 -35.06 -40.13 -3.14
CA THR A 318 -36.03 -41.23 -3.00
C THR A 318 -35.39 -42.59 -3.21
N ILE A 319 -34.53 -42.74 -4.24
CA ILE A 319 -33.81 -44.00 -4.50
C ILE A 319 -32.92 -44.37 -3.30
N VAL A 320 -32.19 -43.41 -2.74
CA VAL A 320 -31.34 -43.64 -1.56
C VAL A 320 -32.18 -44.00 -0.34
N CYS A 321 -33.30 -43.29 -0.11
CA CYS A 321 -34.21 -43.60 0.99
C CYS A 321 -34.80 -45.01 0.86
N ASP A 322 -35.21 -45.43 -0.35
CA ASP A 322 -35.73 -46.76 -0.62
C ASP A 322 -34.66 -47.84 -0.40
N LEU A 323 -33.41 -47.61 -0.84
CA LEU A 323 -32.29 -48.52 -0.56
C LEU A 323 -32.00 -48.67 0.93
N ILE A 324 -32.01 -47.57 1.67
CA ILE A 324 -31.81 -47.57 3.13
C ILE A 324 -32.97 -48.32 3.81
N ALA A 325 -34.21 -48.04 3.42
CA ALA A 325 -35.39 -48.71 3.94
C ALA A 325 -35.31 -50.22 3.68
N ALA A 326 -34.98 -50.63 2.45
CA ALA A 326 -34.79 -52.03 2.06
C ALA A 326 -33.68 -52.71 2.87
N PHE A 327 -32.56 -52.02 3.13
CA PHE A 327 -31.49 -52.55 3.96
C PHE A 327 -31.96 -52.82 5.39
N PHE A 328 -32.69 -51.88 6.01
CA PHE A 328 -33.21 -52.05 7.38
C PHE A 328 -34.32 -53.10 7.48
N THR A 329 -35.20 -53.21 6.48
CA THR A 329 -36.25 -54.24 6.47
C THR A 329 -35.66 -55.64 6.25
N ASN A 330 -34.69 -55.79 5.35
CA ASN A 330 -34.02 -57.07 5.12
C ASN A 330 -33.10 -57.49 6.29
N PHE A 331 -32.54 -56.54 7.04
CA PHE A 331 -31.80 -56.87 8.27
C PHE A 331 -32.71 -57.42 9.38
N LYS A 332 -33.99 -57.00 9.42
CA LYS A 332 -34.95 -57.52 10.40
C LYS A 332 -35.37 -58.95 10.07
N THR A 333 -35.61 -59.29 8.80
CA THR A 333 -36.01 -60.66 8.42
C THR A 333 -34.92 -61.69 8.72
N ILE A 334 -33.64 -61.36 8.52
CA ILE A 334 -32.52 -62.27 8.83
C ILE A 334 -32.34 -62.49 10.36
N LYS A 335 -32.76 -61.54 11.21
CA LYS A 335 -32.61 -61.65 12.67
C LYS A 335 -33.73 -62.42 13.36
N TYR A 336 -34.84 -62.71 12.68
CA TYR A 336 -35.99 -63.42 13.22
C TYR A 336 -36.12 -64.87 12.73
N ASP A 337 -35.29 -65.30 11.78
CA ASP A 337 -35.21 -66.68 11.26
C ASP A 337 -33.94 -67.44 11.71
N GLY A 338 -33.29 -67.00 12.80
CA GLY A 338 -32.11 -67.63 13.40
C GLY A 338 -32.40 -68.30 14.73
#